data_AF-W9JCJ8-F1
#
_entry.id   AF-W9JCJ8-F1
#
_cell.length_a   1.000
_cell.length_b   1.000
_cell.length_c   1.000
_cell.angle_alpha   90.00
_cell.angle_beta   90.00
_cell.angle_gamma   90.00
#
_symmetry.space_group_name_H-M   'P 1'
#
loop_
_entity.id
_entity.type
_entity.pdbx_description
1 polymer ?
#
loop_
_entity_poly.entity_id
_entity_poly.type
_entity_poly.pdbx_seq_one_letter_code
_entity_poly.pdbx_strand_id
1 'polypeptide(L)'
;MPLCLREESLLEEKDWKVIELMDKVLLVFGEALRMLEGDAQSRVRKGGRIEAYGNMWDVASTYEYLMERLEEWKAAAENYPDPEHFRININLGWDKLNEYYTKLDETPAYYASAILNPASRWGYFENTWTDKAQLPWLQEAKRMVKTLWEEEYKSLPNVSNSDEEPPFKRLKAMSALERHRAHRTSSLAGRCPLDRSVNVDYDEYDHWLSSPLAVESGR
;
A
#
# COMPACT_ATOMS: atom_id res chain seq x y z
N MET A 1 27.38 39.50 17.03
CA MET A 1 26.00 39.21 16.58
C MET A 1 25.84 37.70 16.46
N PRO A 2 24.83 37.08 17.11
CA PRO A 2 24.52 35.65 16.96
C PRO A 2 24.33 35.26 15.48
N LEU A 3 24.72 34.04 15.11
CA LEU A 3 24.61 33.53 13.73
C LEU A 3 23.17 33.60 13.20
N CYS A 4 22.17 33.31 14.03
CA CYS A 4 20.75 33.35 13.67
C CYS A 4 20.17 34.76 13.43
N LEU A 5 20.92 35.83 13.71
CA LEU A 5 20.48 37.20 13.54
C LEU A 5 21.23 37.93 12.42
N ARG A 6 22.04 37.21 11.64
CA ARG A 6 22.68 37.78 10.45
C ARG A 6 21.70 37.81 9.29
N GLU A 7 21.80 38.84 8.45
CA GLU A 7 20.90 39.03 7.30
C GLU A 7 20.91 37.83 6.37
N GLU A 8 22.08 37.21 6.13
CA GLU A 8 22.21 36.00 5.33
C GLU A 8 21.57 34.73 5.94
N SER A 9 21.14 34.80 7.19
CA SER A 9 20.51 33.69 7.92
C SER A 9 19.00 33.91 8.14
N LEU A 10 18.45 35.02 7.65
CA LEU A 10 17.02 35.28 7.69
C LEU A 10 16.32 34.56 6.54
N LEU A 11 15.21 33.89 6.84
CA LEU A 11 14.40 33.22 5.83
C LEU A 11 13.65 34.25 4.97
N GLU A 12 13.87 34.19 3.67
CA GLU A 12 13.17 35.01 2.69
C GLU A 12 11.82 34.38 2.30
N GLU A 13 10.99 35.12 1.56
CA GLU A 13 9.72 34.60 1.03
C GLU A 13 9.94 33.33 0.18
N LYS A 14 11.06 33.25 -0.55
CA LYS A 14 11.45 32.06 -1.30
C LYS A 14 11.62 30.86 -0.37
N ASP A 15 12.35 31.01 0.73
CA ASP A 15 12.64 29.93 1.66
C ASP A 15 11.37 29.42 2.34
N TRP A 16 10.46 30.32 2.73
CA TRP A 16 9.17 29.93 3.29
C TRP A 16 8.33 29.11 2.32
N LYS A 17 8.33 29.45 1.02
CA LYS A 17 7.64 28.65 -0.01
C LYS A 17 8.27 27.27 -0.17
N VAL A 18 9.61 27.15 -0.08
CA VAL A 18 10.30 25.86 -0.09
C VAL A 18 9.92 25.03 1.14
N ILE A 19 9.87 25.65 2.33
CA ILE A 19 9.47 24.97 3.57
C ILE A 19 8.02 24.47 3.48
N GLU A 20 7.09 25.29 2.99
CA GLU A 20 5.69 24.89 2.81
C GLU A 20 5.55 23.72 1.82
N LEU A 21 6.36 23.72 0.76
CA LEU A 21 6.42 22.62 -0.20
C LEU A 21 6.94 21.34 0.45
N MET A 22 8.01 21.42 1.25
CA MET A 22 8.53 20.27 1.98
C MET A 22 7.52 19.72 2.99
N ASP A 23 6.78 20.59 3.68
CA ASP A 23 5.70 20.19 4.58
C ASP A 23 4.62 19.38 3.85
N LYS A 24 4.20 19.83 2.66
CA LYS A 24 3.24 19.09 1.82
C LYS A 24 3.75 17.71 1.39
N VAL A 25 5.02 17.61 1.03
CA VAL A 25 5.65 16.31 0.69
C VAL A 25 5.66 15.41 1.92
N LEU A 26 6.12 15.91 3.06
CA LEU A 26 6.24 15.15 4.31
C LEU A 26 4.90 14.74 4.91
N LEU A 27 3.83 15.52 4.68
CA LEU A 27 2.48 15.16 5.12
C LEU A 27 2.05 13.81 4.53
N VAL A 28 2.38 13.54 3.27
CA VAL A 28 2.10 12.24 2.61
C VAL A 28 2.80 11.09 3.35
N PHE A 29 4.06 11.29 3.74
CA PHE A 29 4.80 10.30 4.53
C PHE A 29 4.23 10.14 5.94
N GLY A 30 3.82 11.23 6.59
CA GLY A 30 3.17 11.18 7.90
C GLY A 30 1.88 10.37 7.87
N GLU A 31 1.07 10.52 6.82
CA GLU A 31 -0.14 9.72 6.63
C GLU A 31 0.17 8.24 6.38
N ALA A 32 1.15 7.95 5.53
CA ALA A 32 1.61 6.59 5.24
C ALA A 32 2.18 5.89 6.48
N LEU A 33 3.05 6.56 7.24
CA LEU A 33 3.65 6.04 8.46
C LEU A 33 2.60 5.74 9.52
N ARG A 34 1.63 6.64 9.71
CA ARG A 34 0.51 6.40 10.65
C ARG A 34 -0.32 5.18 10.27
N MET A 35 -0.40 4.84 8.98
CA MET A 35 -1.10 3.64 8.53
C MET A 35 -0.30 2.35 8.78
N LEU A 36 1.02 2.43 8.66
CA LEU A 36 1.93 1.29 8.83
C LEU A 36 2.38 1.06 10.28
N GLU A 37 2.31 2.08 11.14
CA GLU A 37 2.61 1.91 12.56
C GLU A 37 1.48 1.16 13.28
N GLY A 38 1.81 0.29 14.22
CA GLY A 38 0.83 -0.41 15.04
C GLY A 38 0.99 -1.92 15.02
N ASP A 39 -0.05 -2.60 15.54
CA ASP A 39 -0.08 -4.03 15.83
C ASP A 39 -1.24 -4.75 15.11
N ALA A 40 -1.84 -4.10 14.11
CA ALA A 40 -3.05 -4.54 13.40
C ALA A 40 -4.29 -4.74 14.31
N GLN A 41 -4.24 -4.32 15.58
CA GLN A 41 -5.37 -4.49 16.49
C GLN A 41 -6.39 -3.36 16.33
N SER A 42 -7.66 -3.76 16.25
CA SER A 42 -8.78 -2.83 16.23
C SER A 42 -8.98 -2.20 17.61
N ARG A 43 -8.91 -0.87 17.69
CA ARG A 43 -9.12 -0.12 18.93
C ARG A 43 -10.09 1.02 18.70
N VAL A 44 -10.95 1.29 19.68
CA VAL A 44 -11.77 2.51 19.70
C VAL A 44 -10.86 3.69 20.00
N ARG A 45 -10.75 4.62 19.06
CA ARG A 45 -9.90 5.81 19.18
C ARG A 45 -10.73 7.07 19.41
N LYS A 46 -10.04 8.21 19.59
CA LYS A 46 -10.67 9.51 19.83
C LYS A 46 -11.71 9.79 18.74
N GLY A 47 -12.94 10.07 19.16
CA GLY A 47 -14.09 10.24 18.26
C GLY A 47 -14.92 8.97 18.02
N GLY A 48 -14.70 7.90 18.79
CA GLY A 48 -15.55 6.69 18.76
C GLY A 48 -15.34 5.80 17.52
N ARG A 49 -14.31 6.10 16.70
CA ARG A 49 -14.00 5.34 15.49
C ARG A 49 -13.17 4.12 15.87
N ILE A 50 -13.53 2.97 15.31
CA ILE A 50 -12.71 1.76 15.40
C ILE A 50 -11.67 1.82 14.30
N GLU A 51 -10.40 1.84 14.69
CA GLU A 51 -9.28 1.89 13.74
C GLU A 51 -8.22 0.85 14.09
N ALA A 52 -7.75 0.14 13.06
CA ALA A 52 -6.58 -0.72 13.09
C ALA A 52 -5.52 -0.15 12.13
N TYR A 53 -4.27 -0.14 12.59
CA TYR A 53 -3.10 0.31 11.85
C TYR A 53 -1.99 -0.74 11.97
N GLY A 54 -1.05 -0.75 11.03
CA GLY A 54 0.04 -1.73 10.99
C GLY A 54 -0.37 -3.08 10.41
N ASN A 55 -1.35 -3.12 9.50
CA ASN A 55 -1.65 -4.38 8.80
C ASN A 55 -0.57 -4.68 7.77
N MET A 56 -0.08 -5.91 7.74
CA MET A 56 0.96 -6.35 6.81
C MET A 56 0.53 -6.18 5.34
N TRP A 57 -0.76 -6.39 5.03
CA TRP A 57 -1.29 -6.20 3.68
C TRP A 57 -1.29 -4.74 3.21
N ASP A 58 -1.13 -3.77 4.12
CA ASP A 58 -1.06 -2.35 3.75
C ASP A 58 0.33 -1.96 3.21
N VAL A 59 1.38 -2.72 3.57
CA VAL A 59 2.78 -2.37 3.31
C VAL A 59 3.06 -2.15 1.82
N ALA A 60 2.88 -3.17 0.97
CA ALA A 60 3.21 -3.07 -0.45
C ALA A 60 2.47 -1.91 -1.15
N SER A 61 1.16 -1.78 -0.88
CA SER A 61 0.37 -0.67 -1.44
C SER A 61 0.79 0.72 -0.95
N THR A 62 1.36 0.80 0.26
CA THR A 62 1.84 2.08 0.81
C THR A 62 3.12 2.52 0.10
N TYR A 63 4.02 1.59 -0.21
CA TYR A 63 5.20 1.87 -1.03
C TYR A 63 4.80 2.34 -2.42
N GLU A 64 3.91 1.63 -3.10
CA GLU A 64 3.35 2.04 -4.40
C GLU A 64 2.76 3.45 -4.35
N TYR A 65 1.95 3.74 -3.32
CA TYR A 65 1.37 5.07 -3.12
C TYR A 65 2.45 6.15 -2.96
N LEU A 66 3.46 5.93 -2.11
CA LEU A 66 4.52 6.91 -1.87
C LEU A 66 5.40 7.13 -3.11
N MET A 67 5.75 6.07 -3.84
CA MET A 67 6.53 6.14 -5.08
C MET A 67 5.81 7.01 -6.12
N GLU A 68 4.51 6.75 -6.34
CA GLU A 68 3.69 7.53 -7.28
C GLU A 68 3.61 9.01 -6.90
N ARG A 69 3.46 9.32 -5.59
CA ARG A 69 3.44 10.72 -5.13
C ARG A 69 4.78 11.41 -5.38
N LEU A 70 5.91 10.75 -5.09
CA LEU A 70 7.23 11.31 -5.36
C LEU A 70 7.47 11.56 -6.86
N GLU A 71 6.97 10.68 -7.72
CA GLU A 71 7.03 10.87 -9.17
C GLU A 71 6.21 12.08 -9.64
N GLU A 72 5.02 12.30 -9.07
CA GLU A 72 4.23 13.51 -9.32
C GLU A 72 4.96 14.79 -8.88
N TRP A 73 5.54 14.79 -7.67
CA TRP A 73 6.34 15.92 -7.19
C TRP A 73 7.55 16.19 -8.06
N LYS A 74 8.23 15.13 -8.53
CA LYS A 74 9.36 15.21 -9.46
C LYS A 74 8.94 15.80 -10.80
N ALA A 75 7.80 15.39 -11.36
CA ALA A 75 7.27 15.91 -12.62
C ALA A 75 6.85 17.38 -12.50
N ALA A 76 6.35 17.79 -11.34
CA ALA A 76 5.93 19.17 -11.06
C ALA A 76 7.07 20.08 -10.57
N ALA A 77 8.32 19.59 -10.47
CA ALA A 77 9.44 20.27 -9.82
C ALA A 77 9.71 21.69 -10.38
N GLU A 78 9.59 21.87 -11.70
CA GLU A 78 9.85 23.15 -12.39
C GLU A 78 8.87 24.26 -11.98
N ASN A 79 7.71 23.92 -11.39
CA ASN A 79 6.72 24.89 -10.94
C ASN A 79 7.01 25.44 -9.53
N TYR A 80 8.08 24.96 -8.88
CA TYR A 80 8.39 25.29 -7.49
C TYR A 80 9.64 26.16 -7.36
N PRO A 81 9.76 26.94 -6.27
CA PRO A 81 10.98 27.66 -5.98
C PRO A 81 12.14 26.67 -5.79
N ASP A 82 13.31 27.05 -6.28
CA ASP A 82 14.53 26.24 -6.15
C ASP A 82 14.41 24.83 -6.78
N PRO A 83 14.00 24.74 -8.06
CA PRO A 83 13.60 23.48 -8.68
C PRO A 83 14.72 22.44 -8.71
N GLU A 84 15.98 22.87 -8.82
CA GLU A 84 17.14 21.98 -8.79
C GLU A 84 17.30 21.26 -7.45
N HIS A 85 17.32 22.02 -6.34
CA HIS A 85 17.45 21.45 -5.01
C HIS A 85 16.23 20.59 -4.66
N PHE A 86 15.02 21.04 -5.01
CA PHE A 86 13.81 20.27 -4.80
C PHE A 86 13.85 18.93 -5.55
N ARG A 87 14.18 18.94 -6.84
CA ARG A 87 14.29 17.73 -7.67
C ARG A 87 15.34 16.76 -7.13
N ILE A 88 16.50 17.25 -6.70
CA ILE A 88 17.54 16.42 -6.08
C ILE A 88 17.00 15.75 -4.82
N ASN A 89 16.35 16.51 -3.92
CA ASN A 89 15.82 15.96 -2.67
C ASN A 89 14.72 14.92 -2.92
N ILE A 90 13.81 15.17 -3.87
CA ILE A 90 12.77 14.20 -4.26
C ILE A 90 13.40 12.92 -4.84
N ASN A 91 14.42 13.04 -5.70
CA ASN A 91 15.13 11.87 -6.24
C ASN A 91 15.80 11.06 -5.14
N LEU A 92 16.48 11.71 -4.18
CA LEU A 92 17.10 11.02 -3.04
C LEU A 92 16.05 10.29 -2.18
N GLY A 93 14.89 10.90 -1.96
CA GLY A 93 13.76 10.28 -1.29
C GLY A 93 13.22 9.07 -2.05
N TRP A 94 13.07 9.19 -3.37
CA TRP A 94 12.61 8.11 -4.25
C TRP A 94 13.61 6.96 -4.28
N ASP A 95 14.92 7.24 -4.44
CA ASP A 95 15.98 6.23 -4.45
C ASP A 95 16.00 5.44 -3.13
N LYS A 96 15.85 6.15 -2.00
CA LYS A 96 15.80 5.49 -0.69
C LYS A 96 14.54 4.66 -0.51
N LEU A 97 13.40 5.14 -0.98
CA LEU A 97 12.14 4.40 -0.92
C LEU A 97 12.21 3.13 -1.79
N ASN A 98 12.77 3.25 -2.99
CA ASN A 98 12.99 2.15 -3.91
C ASN A 98 13.92 1.07 -3.30
N GLU A 99 15.01 1.48 -2.63
CA GLU A 99 15.92 0.54 -1.94
C GLU A 99 15.17 -0.35 -0.94
N TYR A 100 14.23 0.21 -0.16
CA TYR A 100 13.42 -0.60 0.75
C TYR A 100 12.29 -1.34 0.06
N TYR A 101 11.73 -0.77 -1.00
CA TYR A 101 10.66 -1.43 -1.75
C TYR A 101 11.15 -2.73 -2.37
N THR A 102 12.36 -2.74 -2.95
CA THR A 102 12.98 -3.96 -3.48
C THR A 102 13.25 -5.03 -2.42
N LYS A 103 13.30 -4.67 -1.13
CA LYS A 103 13.47 -5.66 -0.05
C LYS A 103 12.18 -6.41 0.26
N LEU A 104 11.01 -5.93 -0.20
CA LEU A 104 9.77 -6.69 -0.06
C LEU A 104 9.83 -8.02 -0.82
N ASP A 105 10.65 -8.10 -1.87
CA ASP A 105 10.91 -9.33 -2.64
C ASP A 105 11.77 -10.34 -1.89
N GLU A 106 12.37 -9.99 -0.74
CA GLU A 106 13.16 -10.93 0.06
C GLU A 106 12.27 -11.95 0.80
N THR A 107 10.98 -11.68 0.96
CA THR A 107 10.04 -12.59 1.62
C THR A 107 8.66 -12.60 0.97
N PRO A 108 8.06 -13.78 0.74
CA PRO A 108 6.69 -13.86 0.20
C PRO A 108 5.63 -13.29 1.13
N ALA A 109 5.95 -13.04 2.41
CA ALA A 109 4.98 -12.64 3.44
C ALA A 109 4.20 -11.37 3.09
N TYR A 110 4.84 -10.37 2.47
CA TYR A 110 4.16 -9.13 2.08
C TYR A 110 3.11 -9.39 0.99
N TYR A 111 3.45 -10.17 -0.04
CA TYR A 111 2.54 -10.55 -1.11
C TYR A 111 1.44 -11.50 -0.62
N ALA A 112 1.79 -12.49 0.19
CA ALA A 112 0.85 -13.42 0.80
C ALA A 112 -0.18 -12.67 1.66
N SER A 113 0.26 -11.74 2.52
CA SER A 113 -0.65 -10.95 3.35
C SER A 113 -1.59 -10.09 2.49
N ALA A 114 -1.09 -9.48 1.41
CA ALA A 114 -1.89 -8.67 0.50
C ALA A 114 -2.96 -9.49 -0.22
N ILE A 115 -2.65 -10.72 -0.64
CA ILE A 115 -3.62 -11.57 -1.36
C ILE A 115 -4.64 -12.26 -0.45
N LEU A 116 -4.33 -12.39 0.85
CA LEU A 116 -5.27 -12.85 1.87
C LEU A 116 -6.31 -11.78 2.24
N ASN A 117 -6.16 -10.54 1.75
CA ASN A 117 -7.20 -9.54 1.85
C ASN A 117 -8.30 -9.80 0.79
N PRO A 118 -9.54 -10.17 1.22
CA PRO A 118 -10.61 -10.56 0.29
C PRO A 118 -11.15 -9.41 -0.58
N ALA A 119 -10.87 -8.15 -0.24
CA ALA A 119 -11.30 -6.99 -1.03
C ALA A 119 -10.38 -6.73 -2.24
N SER A 120 -9.14 -7.23 -2.21
CA SER A 120 -8.11 -6.90 -3.22
C SER A 120 -7.60 -8.13 -3.95
N ARG A 121 -7.19 -9.16 -3.20
CA ARG A 121 -6.41 -10.31 -3.69
C ARG A 121 -5.29 -9.89 -4.67
N TRP A 122 -5.04 -10.68 -5.72
CA TRP A 122 -4.11 -10.31 -6.80
C TRP A 122 -4.54 -9.08 -7.59
N GLY A 123 -5.83 -8.72 -7.56
CA GLY A 123 -6.38 -7.68 -8.41
C GLY A 123 -5.76 -6.30 -8.18
N TYR A 124 -5.30 -6.00 -6.96
CA TYR A 124 -4.52 -4.78 -6.72
C TYR A 124 -3.23 -4.76 -7.56
N PHE A 125 -2.40 -5.80 -7.47
CA PHE A 125 -1.13 -5.89 -8.20
C PHE A 125 -1.35 -6.00 -9.71
N GLU A 126 -2.35 -6.75 -10.16
CA GLU A 126 -2.69 -6.88 -11.58
C GLU A 126 -3.10 -5.55 -12.23
N ASN A 127 -3.69 -4.65 -11.45
CA ASN A 127 -4.05 -3.31 -11.92
C ASN A 127 -2.98 -2.25 -11.61
N THR A 128 -1.93 -2.60 -10.85
CA THR A 128 -0.83 -1.69 -10.50
C THR A 128 0.36 -1.91 -11.43
N TRP A 129 0.73 -3.17 -11.64
CA TRP A 129 1.89 -3.58 -12.44
C TRP A 129 1.48 -3.89 -13.87
N THR A 130 1.03 -2.86 -14.59
CA THR A 130 0.51 -3.01 -15.95
C THR A 130 1.57 -2.86 -17.03
N ASP A 131 2.70 -2.22 -16.71
CA ASP A 131 3.74 -1.98 -17.70
C ASP A 131 4.49 -3.26 -18.04
N LYS A 132 4.94 -3.38 -19.29
CA LYS A 132 5.70 -4.56 -19.75
C LYS A 132 6.94 -4.85 -18.90
N ALA A 133 7.57 -3.81 -18.35
CA ALA A 133 8.72 -3.93 -17.46
C ALA A 133 8.35 -4.48 -16.07
N GLN A 134 7.10 -4.32 -15.64
CA GLN A 134 6.59 -4.71 -14.32
C GLN A 134 5.90 -6.09 -14.34
N LEU A 135 5.47 -6.58 -15.51
CA LEU A 135 4.90 -7.92 -15.64
C LEU A 135 5.79 -9.05 -15.07
N PRO A 136 7.13 -9.02 -15.21
CA PRO A 136 7.99 -9.98 -14.54
C PRO A 136 7.87 -9.93 -13.00
N TRP A 137 7.65 -8.75 -12.41
CA TRP A 137 7.46 -8.60 -10.97
C TRP A 137 6.18 -9.27 -10.50
N LEU A 138 5.09 -9.12 -11.26
CA LEU A 138 3.82 -9.81 -10.99
C LEU A 138 3.98 -11.33 -11.04
N GLN A 139 4.70 -11.83 -12.06
CA GLN A 139 4.95 -13.26 -12.22
C GLN A 139 5.78 -13.81 -11.06
N GLU A 140 6.81 -13.08 -10.65
CA GLU A 140 7.68 -13.49 -9.55
C GLU A 140 6.94 -13.47 -8.21
N ALA A 141 6.16 -12.43 -7.91
CA ALA A 141 5.32 -12.39 -6.71
C ALA A 141 4.34 -13.57 -6.66
N LYS A 142 3.67 -13.88 -7.80
CA LYS A 142 2.78 -15.05 -7.90
C LYS A 142 3.53 -16.36 -7.66
N ARG A 143 4.73 -16.51 -8.21
CA ARG A 143 5.59 -17.68 -8.02
C ARG A 143 5.98 -17.84 -6.54
N MET A 144 6.43 -16.76 -5.91
CA MET A 144 6.84 -16.75 -4.50
C MET A 144 5.70 -17.17 -3.57
N VAL A 145 4.52 -16.58 -3.73
CA VAL A 145 3.33 -16.92 -2.91
C VAL A 145 2.87 -18.35 -3.15
N LYS A 146 2.88 -18.80 -4.40
CA LYS A 146 2.54 -20.19 -4.74
C LYS A 146 3.51 -21.18 -4.11
N THR A 147 4.82 -20.89 -4.18
CA THR A 147 5.87 -21.71 -3.56
C THR A 147 5.66 -21.80 -2.04
N LEU A 148 5.40 -20.65 -1.39
CA LEU A 148 5.10 -20.60 0.04
C LEU A 148 3.91 -21.50 0.40
N TRP A 149 2.81 -21.41 -0.36
CA TRP A 149 1.64 -22.25 -0.16
C TRP A 149 1.98 -23.74 -0.30
N GLU A 150 2.62 -24.14 -1.40
CA GLU A 150 2.92 -25.54 -1.71
C GLU A 150 3.90 -26.17 -0.71
N GLU A 151 4.92 -25.43 -0.28
CA GLU A 151 5.99 -25.95 0.59
C GLU A 151 5.63 -25.90 2.07
N GLU A 152 4.94 -24.85 2.54
CA GLU A 152 4.75 -24.61 3.98
C GLU A 152 3.31 -24.83 4.48
N TYR A 153 2.28 -24.59 3.66
CA TYR A 153 0.89 -24.53 4.13
C TYR A 153 -0.02 -25.65 3.61
N LYS A 154 0.16 -26.10 2.37
CA LYS A 154 -0.74 -27.04 1.69
C LYS A 154 -0.95 -28.37 2.41
N SER A 155 0.05 -28.83 3.17
CA SER A 155 0.00 -30.09 3.92
C SER A 155 -0.46 -29.95 5.36
N LEU A 156 -0.66 -28.71 5.84
CA LEU A 156 -1.09 -28.47 7.21
C LEU A 156 -2.55 -28.89 7.41
N PRO A 157 -2.91 -29.42 8.58
CA PRO A 157 -4.29 -29.75 8.87
C PRO A 157 -5.12 -28.47 9.00
N ASN A 158 -6.30 -28.46 8.37
CA ASN A 158 -7.25 -27.35 8.50
C ASN A 158 -7.77 -27.29 9.93
N VAL A 159 -7.29 -26.33 10.70
CA VAL A 159 -7.81 -26.02 12.03
C VAL A 159 -9.06 -25.16 11.84
N SER A 160 -10.23 -25.75 12.01
CA SER A 160 -11.48 -24.99 12.02
C SER A 160 -11.58 -24.18 13.32
N ASN A 161 -11.00 -22.98 13.35
CA ASN A 161 -11.26 -22.02 14.41
C ASN A 161 -12.70 -21.51 14.25
N SER A 162 -13.63 -22.11 14.99
CA SER A 162 -15.05 -21.76 14.99
C SER A 162 -15.38 -20.54 15.85
N ASP A 163 -14.38 -19.96 16.52
CA ASP A 163 -14.54 -18.91 17.53
C ASP A 163 -13.91 -17.55 17.15
N GLU A 164 -13.53 -17.32 15.88
CA GLU A 164 -13.08 -15.98 15.50
C GLU A 164 -14.28 -15.04 15.37
N GLU A 165 -14.35 -14.04 16.27
CA GLU A 165 -15.26 -12.90 16.14
C GLU A 165 -15.10 -12.29 14.74
N PRO A 166 -16.20 -11.95 14.05
CA PRO A 166 -16.12 -11.33 12.74
C PRO A 166 -15.23 -10.09 12.80
N PRO A 167 -14.30 -9.90 11.84
CA PRO A 167 -13.48 -8.70 11.83
C PRO A 167 -14.38 -7.46 11.86
N PHE A 168 -14.11 -6.55 12.80
CA PHE A 168 -14.92 -5.36 13.00
C PHE A 168 -15.06 -4.59 11.68
N LYS A 169 -16.31 -4.28 11.30
CA LYS A 169 -16.59 -3.47 10.11
C LYS A 169 -16.13 -2.04 10.36
N ARG A 170 -15.13 -1.62 9.58
CA ARG A 170 -14.50 -0.29 9.58
C ARG A 170 -15.50 0.74 9.04
N LEU A 171 -16.09 1.58 9.90
CA LEU A 171 -16.80 2.79 9.45
C LEU A 171 -15.79 3.91 9.17
N LYS A 172 -15.54 4.28 7.91
CA LYS A 172 -14.48 5.27 7.61
C LYS A 172 -14.79 6.36 6.60
N ALA A 173 -14.31 7.55 6.95
CA ALA A 173 -13.73 8.45 5.98
C ALA A 173 -12.39 7.82 5.54
N MET A 174 -12.27 7.51 4.26
CA MET A 174 -11.10 6.81 3.72
C MET A 174 -9.86 7.72 3.75
N SER A 175 -8.76 7.21 4.29
CA SER A 175 -7.45 7.84 4.17
C SER A 175 -7.04 7.99 2.69
N ALA A 176 -6.04 8.81 2.40
CA ALA A 176 -5.52 8.94 1.02
C ALA A 176 -5.04 7.60 0.46
N LEU A 177 -4.39 6.78 1.27
CA LEU A 177 -3.96 5.43 0.92
C LEU A 177 -5.14 4.49 0.64
N GLU A 178 -6.18 4.53 1.46
CA GLU A 178 -7.38 3.70 1.22
C GLU A 178 -8.07 4.10 -0.08
N ARG A 179 -8.12 5.39 -0.39
CA ARG A 179 -8.64 5.90 -1.67
C ARG A 179 -7.80 5.42 -2.85
N HIS A 180 -6.47 5.47 -2.71
CA HIS A 180 -5.55 4.96 -3.72
C HIS A 180 -5.73 3.46 -3.98
N ARG A 181 -5.82 2.65 -2.91
CA ARG A 181 -6.08 1.22 -3.05
C ARG A 181 -7.44 0.93 -3.67
N ALA A 182 -8.49 1.56 -3.15
CA ALA A 182 -9.86 1.38 -3.67
C ALA A 182 -9.94 1.76 -5.16
N HIS A 183 -9.24 2.81 -5.58
CA HIS A 183 -9.16 3.18 -6.99
C HIS A 183 -8.54 2.06 -7.84
N ARG A 184 -7.46 1.43 -7.36
CA ARG A 184 -6.78 0.33 -8.05
C ARG A 184 -7.52 -1.01 -7.98
N THR A 185 -8.42 -1.20 -7.02
CA THR A 185 -9.23 -2.43 -6.89
C THR A 185 -10.66 -2.28 -7.42
N SER A 186 -11.13 -1.06 -7.70
CA SER A 186 -12.51 -0.78 -8.15
C SER A 186 -12.88 -1.46 -9.47
N SER A 187 -11.92 -1.78 -10.35
CA SER A 187 -12.19 -2.49 -11.61
C SER A 187 -12.46 -3.98 -11.43
N LEU A 188 -12.25 -4.52 -10.21
CA LEU A 188 -12.45 -5.94 -9.91
C LEU A 188 -13.91 -6.30 -9.64
N ALA A 189 -14.75 -5.32 -9.31
CA ALA A 189 -16.18 -5.52 -9.05
C ALA A 189 -16.97 -6.07 -10.27
N GLY A 190 -16.38 -6.05 -11.47
CA GLY A 190 -16.98 -6.58 -12.71
C GLY A 190 -16.37 -7.88 -13.23
N ARG A 191 -15.29 -8.40 -12.65
CA ARG A 191 -14.68 -9.68 -13.06
C ARG A 191 -15.27 -10.82 -12.24
N CYS A 192 -16.52 -11.17 -12.51
CA CYS A 192 -17.05 -12.47 -12.11
C CYS A 192 -16.71 -13.48 -13.20
N PRO A 193 -15.86 -14.49 -12.96
CA PRO A 193 -15.96 -15.72 -13.71
C PRO A 193 -17.28 -16.36 -13.29
N LEU A 194 -18.30 -16.18 -14.12
CA LEU A 194 -19.48 -17.06 -14.11
C LEU A 194 -19.05 -18.41 -14.65
N ASP A 195 -18.25 -19.15 -13.89
CA ASP A 195 -18.21 -20.60 -14.02
C ASP A 195 -18.15 -21.21 -12.63
N ARG A 196 -19.29 -21.75 -12.20
CA ARG A 196 -19.47 -22.45 -10.91
C ARG A 196 -19.20 -23.94 -11.09
N SER A 197 -18.26 -24.31 -11.96
CA SER A 197 -17.72 -25.66 -11.97
C SER A 197 -16.66 -25.72 -10.85
N VAL A 198 -16.96 -26.43 -9.77
CA VAL A 198 -15.96 -26.77 -8.75
C VAL A 198 -15.01 -27.73 -9.45
N ASN A 199 -13.89 -27.22 -9.95
CA ASN A 199 -12.87 -28.06 -10.56
C ASN A 199 -12.28 -28.96 -9.46
N VAL A 200 -12.41 -30.27 -9.62
CA VAL A 200 -12.04 -31.27 -8.61
C VAL A 200 -10.52 -31.26 -8.31
N ASP A 201 -9.73 -30.69 -9.23
CA ASP A 201 -8.28 -30.56 -9.09
C ASP A 201 -7.83 -29.29 -8.34
N TYR A 202 -8.76 -28.40 -7.95
CA TYR A 202 -8.41 -27.17 -7.24
C TYR A 202 -8.10 -27.45 -5.78
N ASP A 203 -6.99 -26.88 -5.30
CA ASP A 203 -6.69 -26.88 -3.88
C ASP A 203 -7.32 -25.65 -3.18
N GLU A 204 -7.14 -25.57 -1.86
CA GLU A 204 -7.72 -24.49 -1.05
C GLU A 204 -7.29 -23.10 -1.52
N TYR A 205 -6.05 -22.95 -1.99
CA TYR A 205 -5.54 -21.69 -2.51
C TYR A 205 -6.25 -21.29 -3.81
N ASP A 206 -6.43 -22.22 -4.74
CA ASP A 206 -7.17 -21.97 -5.98
C ASP A 206 -8.64 -21.60 -5.71
N HIS A 207 -9.27 -22.26 -4.74
CA HIS A 207 -10.62 -21.93 -4.29
C HIS A 207 -10.71 -20.54 -3.65
N TRP A 208 -9.74 -20.15 -2.82
CA TRP A 208 -9.67 -18.82 -2.24
C TRP A 208 -9.61 -17.73 -3.32
N LEU A 209 -8.75 -17.91 -4.32
CA LEU A 209 -8.59 -16.95 -5.41
C LEU A 209 -9.84 -16.85 -6.29
N SER A 210 -10.53 -17.96 -6.52
CA SER A 210 -11.71 -18.05 -7.38
C SER A 210 -13.01 -17.60 -6.71
N SER A 211 -13.02 -17.49 -5.37
CA SER A 211 -14.19 -17.04 -4.62
C SER A 211 -14.57 -15.60 -5.00
N PRO A 212 -15.83 -15.18 -4.87
CA PRO A 212 -16.19 -13.78 -5.07
C PRO A 212 -15.36 -12.86 -4.16
N LEU A 213 -14.95 -11.69 -4.66
CA LEU A 213 -14.34 -10.66 -3.81
C LEU A 213 -15.36 -10.19 -2.78
N ALA A 214 -14.90 -9.87 -1.59
CA ALA A 214 -15.76 -9.25 -0.59
C ALA A 214 -16.17 -7.87 -1.12
N VAL A 215 -17.44 -7.73 -1.51
CA VAL A 215 -18.02 -6.41 -1.76
C VAL A 215 -18.09 -5.72 -0.41
N GLU A 216 -17.28 -4.68 -0.22
CA GLU A 216 -17.48 -3.74 0.88
C GLU A 216 -18.87 -3.12 0.69
N SER A 217 -19.88 -3.71 1.34
CA SER A 217 -21.25 -3.23 1.25
C SER A 217 -21.29 -1.87 1.92
N GLY A 218 -21.29 -0.81 1.11
CA GLY A 218 -21.57 0.54 1.58
C GLY A 218 -22.98 0.58 2.18
N ARG A 219 -23.06 0.84 3.48
CA ARG A 219 -24.24 1.36 4.16
C ARG A 219 -23.81 2.44 5.12
#